data_AF-A0A351G0Z3-F1
#
_entry.id   AF-A0A351G0Z3-F1
#
_cell.length_a   1.000
_cell.length_b   1.000
_cell.length_c   1.000
_cell.angle_alpha   90.00
_cell.angle_beta   90.00
_cell.angle_gamma   90.00
#
_symmetry.space_group_name_H-M   'P 1'
#
loop_
_entity.id
_entity.type
_entity.pdbx_description
1 polymer ?
#
loop_
_entity_poly.entity_id
_entity_poly.type
_entity_poly.pdbx_seq_one_letter_code
_entity_poly.pdbx_strand_id
1 'polypeptide(L)'
;MAKPMFLTGMVLLVCLTGLAIWMRTQAVEGDFQQANLSMFAACGWAYLMLIWWFIGVSGLPRVVRFLPLAATVCGLCIFFYFNRVAFVSGDLMPTFASRWARTADEKLAAASVQVTQVGIDLTTTSAADFPQFLGPDRNGYLPAVQLAHDWDKQPPRERWRQPIGAGWSGFAAVNGYAVTLEQRGAEELVTCYEVATGKLVWSHAVPIRHETILGGIGPRSTVTIDEGNVYAVGATGIVRCLAGQSGELLWQVDLPAQFGSDTQQDLSLIAWGRANSPLVLKDKVVIPAGGPAKSPTSLVALDKATGNEVWRSGQRQISYASPTLVSLQGRQQILIVNEAHVSGCDAETGHVLWEYPWPGKSNAGASVSQAQAFGEGYVLLSKGYGGGGAVIQLGAADTPKLIWEDRKLLKTKFTNGCVIGEHVYALSDGILECVHLVSGQRKWKRGRYRHGQVLGVGDVLLVQAEDGQIVMVAASPDAHQELGSIPALASRTWNNLCLHGRYLLARNDVEAVCYEITL
;
A
#
# COMPACT_ATOMS: atom_id res chain seq x y z
N MET A 1 -2.77 19.05 55.84
CA MET A 1 -3.31 19.88 54.72
C MET A 1 -3.30 19.19 53.34
N ALA A 2 -3.18 17.85 53.24
CA ALA A 2 -2.98 17.14 51.96
C ALA A 2 -4.26 16.62 51.25
N LYS A 3 -5.43 16.64 51.91
CA LYS A 3 -6.69 16.13 51.35
C LYS A 3 -7.24 16.89 50.11
N PRO A 4 -7.19 18.24 50.01
CA PRO A 4 -7.79 18.93 48.86
C PRO A 4 -7.04 18.65 47.55
N MET A 5 -5.72 18.50 47.59
CA MET A 5 -4.90 18.25 46.38
C MET A 5 -5.02 16.83 45.82
N PHE A 6 -5.28 15.82 46.67
CA PHE A 6 -5.51 14.45 46.22
C PHE A 6 -6.79 14.36 45.38
N LEU A 7 -7.85 15.04 45.83
CA LEU A 7 -9.12 15.11 45.10
C LEU A 7 -8.94 15.81 43.75
N THR A 8 -8.14 16.87 43.69
CA THR A 8 -7.84 17.58 42.43
C THR A 8 -7.12 16.69 41.42
N GLY A 9 -6.12 15.92 41.86
CA GLY A 9 -5.38 14.99 40.98
C GLY A 9 -6.26 13.85 40.45
N MET A 10 -7.16 13.31 41.28
CA MET A 10 -8.09 12.26 40.87
C MET A 10 -9.15 12.78 39.89
N VAL A 11 -9.66 13.99 40.12
CA VAL A 11 -10.58 14.67 39.18
C VAL A 11 -9.90 14.94 37.84
N LEU A 12 -8.64 15.40 37.84
CA LEU A 12 -7.87 15.64 36.61
C LEU A 12 -7.65 14.35 35.82
N LEU A 13 -7.36 13.24 36.50
CA LEU A 13 -7.22 11.93 35.87
C LEU A 13 -8.53 11.48 35.22
N VAL A 14 -9.65 11.57 35.95
CA VAL A 14 -10.99 11.22 35.43
C VAL A 14 -11.37 12.09 34.24
N CYS A 15 -11.09 13.40 34.30
CA CYS A 15 -11.32 14.31 33.18
C CYS A 15 -10.45 13.97 31.96
N LEU A 16 -9.18 13.62 32.15
CA LEU A 16 -8.28 13.22 31.05
C LEU A 16 -8.67 11.87 30.45
N THR A 17 -9.09 10.90 31.27
CA THR A 17 -9.63 9.63 30.79
C THR A 17 -10.96 9.84 30.06
N GLY A 18 -11.85 10.67 30.59
CA GLY A 18 -13.10 11.06 29.94
C GLY A 18 -12.88 11.77 28.62
N LEU A 19 -11.88 12.66 28.55
CA LEU A 19 -11.47 13.34 27.31
C LEU A 19 -10.89 12.34 26.30
N ALA A 20 -10.05 11.39 26.73
CA ALA A 20 -9.52 10.35 25.86
C ALA A 20 -10.61 9.42 25.30
N ILE A 21 -11.59 9.04 26.14
CA ILE A 21 -12.77 8.26 25.71
C ILE A 21 -13.59 9.09 24.71
N TRP A 22 -13.88 10.35 25.02
CA TRP A 22 -14.63 11.25 24.14
C TRP A 22 -13.92 11.43 22.79
N MET A 23 -12.61 11.70 22.78
CA MET A 23 -11.80 11.79 21.56
C MET A 23 -11.86 10.50 20.74
N ARG A 24 -11.83 9.33 21.39
CA ARG A 24 -11.96 8.03 20.71
C ARG A 24 -13.37 7.81 20.12
N THR A 25 -14.42 8.28 20.80
CA THR A 25 -15.78 8.22 20.25
C THR A 25 -15.98 9.15 19.06
N GLN A 26 -15.36 10.34 19.07
CA GLN A 26 -15.35 11.26 17.93
C GLN A 26 -14.50 10.72 16.75
N ALA A 27 -13.48 9.91 17.04
CA ALA A 27 -12.65 9.27 16.02
C ALA A 27 -13.42 8.31 15.10
N VAL A 28 -14.57 7.80 15.52
CA VAL A 28 -15.45 6.95 14.70
C VAL A 28 -15.79 7.64 13.36
N GLU A 29 -15.83 8.97 13.33
CA GLU A 29 -16.09 9.79 12.15
C GLU A 29 -14.82 10.39 11.50
N GLY A 30 -13.65 10.26 12.15
CA GLY A 30 -12.39 10.94 11.80
C GLY A 30 -11.21 10.05 11.40
N ASP A 31 -10.01 10.63 11.40
CA ASP A 31 -8.72 9.95 11.13
C ASP A 31 -8.24 9.22 12.40
N PHE A 32 -8.27 7.89 12.37
CA PHE A 32 -7.90 7.03 13.50
C PHE A 32 -6.44 7.20 13.92
N GLN A 33 -5.55 7.53 12.98
CA GLN A 33 -4.16 7.78 13.27
C GLN A 33 -4.00 8.99 14.22
N GLN A 34 -4.67 10.10 13.91
CA GLN A 34 -4.64 11.31 14.73
C GLN A 34 -5.32 11.09 16.08
N ALA A 35 -6.40 10.31 16.11
CA ALA A 35 -7.08 9.95 17.34
C ALA A 35 -6.19 9.12 18.26
N ASN A 36 -5.50 8.10 17.72
CA ASN A 36 -4.59 7.25 18.48
C ASN A 36 -3.38 8.06 19.01
N LEU A 37 -2.77 8.90 18.17
CA LEU A 37 -1.70 9.82 18.59
C LEU A 37 -2.15 10.75 19.73
N SER A 38 -3.32 11.37 19.59
CA SER A 38 -3.89 12.26 20.60
C SER A 38 -4.20 11.52 21.91
N MET A 39 -4.73 10.31 21.81
CA MET A 39 -5.00 9.43 22.96
C MET A 39 -3.70 9.07 23.69
N PHE A 40 -2.66 8.65 22.97
CA PHE A 40 -1.37 8.34 23.58
C PHE A 40 -0.75 9.56 24.26
N ALA A 41 -0.82 10.74 23.64
CA ALA A 41 -0.34 11.99 24.22
C ALA A 41 -1.10 12.35 25.50
N ALA A 42 -2.44 12.25 25.48
CA ALA A 42 -3.28 12.54 26.64
C ALA A 42 -3.02 11.57 27.80
N CYS A 43 -2.95 10.26 27.53
CA CYS A 43 -2.63 9.24 28.52
C CYS A 43 -1.21 9.42 29.09
N GLY A 44 -0.23 9.69 28.22
CA GLY A 44 1.14 9.97 28.64
C GLY A 44 1.25 11.20 29.54
N TRP A 45 0.55 12.29 29.18
CA TRP A 45 0.54 13.51 29.98
C TRP A 45 -0.17 13.32 31.32
N ALA A 46 -1.30 12.62 31.35
CA ALA A 46 -2.00 12.24 32.58
C ALA A 46 -1.07 11.44 33.52
N TYR A 47 -0.33 10.49 32.96
CA TYR A 47 0.62 9.67 33.68
C TYR A 47 1.80 10.49 34.25
N LEU A 48 2.36 11.40 33.45
CA LEU A 48 3.43 12.31 33.91
C LEU A 48 2.96 13.24 35.04
N MET A 49 1.73 13.74 34.96
CA MET A 49 1.12 14.55 36.03
C MET A 49 0.96 13.75 37.32
N LEU A 50 0.54 12.47 37.23
CA LEU A 50 0.48 11.57 38.38
C LEU A 50 1.85 11.34 39.02
N ILE A 51 2.88 11.06 38.21
CA ILE A 51 4.26 10.91 38.71
C ILE A 51 4.71 12.20 39.40
N TRP A 52 4.51 13.36 38.76
CA TRP A 52 4.91 14.64 39.30
C TRP A 52 4.23 14.93 40.64
N TRP A 53 2.92 14.69 40.74
CA TRP A 53 2.17 14.83 41.99
C TRP A 53 2.71 13.89 43.08
N PHE A 54 2.97 12.64 42.72
CA PHE A 54 3.42 11.61 43.65
C PHE A 54 4.82 11.89 44.19
N ILE A 55 5.75 12.38 43.35
CA ILE A 55 7.12 12.74 43.72
C ILE A 55 7.18 14.10 44.45
N GLY A 56 6.45 15.10 43.95
CA GLY A 56 6.57 16.48 44.39
C GLY A 56 5.68 16.84 45.58
N VAL A 57 4.47 16.28 45.66
CA VAL A 57 3.39 16.89 46.45
C VAL A 57 2.66 15.95 47.41
N SER A 58 2.77 14.63 47.23
CA SER A 58 2.01 13.61 48.00
C SER A 58 2.22 13.62 49.53
N GLY A 59 3.27 14.28 50.03
CA GLY A 59 3.62 14.28 51.46
C GLY A 59 4.15 12.93 51.98
N LEU A 60 4.28 11.91 51.12
CA LEU A 60 4.75 10.56 51.50
C LEU A 60 6.24 10.53 51.86
N PRO A 61 6.76 9.46 52.51
CA PRO A 61 8.19 9.29 52.73
C PRO A 61 8.97 9.20 51.41
N ARG A 62 10.20 9.71 51.36
CA ARG A 62 11.03 9.78 50.12
C ARG A 62 11.13 8.44 49.38
N VAL A 63 11.33 7.33 50.10
CA VAL A 63 11.42 5.99 49.51
C VAL A 63 10.11 5.58 48.82
N VAL A 64 8.97 5.91 49.43
CA VAL A 64 7.66 5.61 48.86
C VAL A 64 7.43 6.46 47.60
N ARG A 65 7.85 7.73 47.59
CA ARG A 65 7.68 8.68 46.45
C ARG A 65 8.32 8.22 45.15
N PHE A 66 9.46 7.55 45.21
CA PHE A 66 10.14 7.08 44.01
C PHE A 66 9.73 5.67 43.59
N LEU A 67 8.99 4.94 44.44
CA LEU A 67 8.63 3.54 44.17
C LEU A 67 7.79 3.36 42.89
N PRO A 68 6.74 4.15 42.58
CA PRO A 68 5.97 3.99 41.35
C PRO A 68 6.76 4.35 40.09
N LEU A 69 7.63 5.37 40.16
CA LEU A 69 8.52 5.72 39.06
C LEU A 69 9.51 4.58 38.81
N ALA A 70 10.18 4.09 39.86
CA ALA A 70 11.10 2.97 39.77
C ALA A 70 10.40 1.70 39.27
N ALA A 71 9.22 1.36 39.81
CA ALA A 71 8.43 0.22 39.38
C ALA A 71 8.01 0.32 37.91
N THR A 72 7.65 1.51 37.43
CA THR A 72 7.29 1.71 36.03
C THR A 72 8.50 1.61 35.12
N VAL A 73 9.62 2.25 35.49
CA VAL A 73 10.87 2.15 34.71
C VAL A 73 11.33 0.70 34.67
N CYS A 74 11.37 0.00 35.80
CA CYS A 74 11.70 -1.42 35.87
C CYS A 74 10.72 -2.28 35.05
N GLY A 75 9.42 -2.03 35.16
CA GLY A 75 8.37 -2.75 34.44
C GLY A 75 8.49 -2.57 32.92
N LEU A 76 8.75 -1.34 32.45
CA LEU A 76 9.00 -1.06 31.04
C LEU A 76 10.32 -1.68 30.57
N CYS A 77 11.39 -1.58 31.36
CA CYS A 77 12.67 -2.23 31.05
C CYS A 77 12.52 -3.75 30.94
N ILE A 78 11.80 -4.38 31.88
CA ILE A 78 11.49 -5.82 31.84
C ILE A 78 10.64 -6.12 30.61
N PHE A 79 9.53 -5.39 30.40
CA PHE A 79 8.64 -5.61 29.26
C PHE A 79 9.40 -5.53 27.93
N PHE A 80 10.18 -4.47 27.70
CA PHE A 80 10.99 -4.30 26.49
C PHE A 80 12.27 -5.15 26.47
N TYR A 81 12.69 -5.74 27.58
CA TYR A 81 13.72 -6.79 27.56
C TYR A 81 13.15 -8.06 26.93
N PHE A 82 11.98 -8.52 27.39
CA PHE A 82 11.33 -9.74 26.90
C PHE A 82 10.58 -9.58 25.57
N ASN A 83 10.11 -8.38 25.25
CA ASN A 83 9.28 -8.11 24.08
C ASN A 83 9.96 -7.15 23.10
N ARG A 84 9.58 -7.28 21.82
CA ARG A 84 9.86 -6.31 20.76
C ARG A 84 8.54 -5.81 20.19
N VAL A 85 8.55 -4.61 19.62
CA VAL A 85 7.46 -4.18 18.73
C VAL A 85 7.50 -5.12 17.53
N ALA A 86 6.45 -5.91 17.34
CA ALA A 86 6.35 -6.85 16.24
C ALA A 86 6.03 -6.09 14.95
N PHE A 87 4.99 -5.27 15.00
CA PHE A 87 4.64 -4.35 13.92
C PHE A 87 3.72 -3.23 14.44
N VAL A 88 3.43 -2.27 13.58
CA VAL A 88 2.48 -1.19 13.86
C VAL A 88 1.42 -1.17 12.75
N SER A 89 0.13 -1.17 13.10
CA SER A 89 -0.96 -1.05 12.10
C SER A 89 -0.90 0.30 11.36
N GLY A 90 -1.63 0.44 10.25
CA GLY A 90 -1.68 1.72 9.53
C GLY A 90 -2.26 2.87 10.38
N ASP A 91 -3.10 2.52 11.38
CA ASP A 91 -3.63 3.44 12.40
C ASP A 91 -2.64 3.74 13.55
N LEU A 92 -1.37 3.34 13.44
CA LEU A 92 -0.33 3.51 14.47
C LEU A 92 -0.56 2.74 15.78
N MET A 93 -1.18 1.55 15.71
CA MET A 93 -1.34 0.67 16.87
C MET A 93 -0.18 -0.35 16.93
N PRO A 94 0.74 -0.29 17.92
CA PRO A 94 1.79 -1.29 18.06
C PRO A 94 1.28 -2.63 18.58
N THR A 95 1.76 -3.70 17.97
CA THR A 95 1.65 -5.08 18.48
C THR A 95 3.00 -5.52 19.03
N PHE A 96 2.97 -6.41 20.02
CA PHE A 96 4.18 -6.90 20.69
C PHE A 96 4.31 -8.40 20.51
N ALA A 97 5.55 -8.85 20.31
CA ALA A 97 5.90 -10.26 20.30
C ALA A 97 7.14 -10.48 21.16
N SER A 98 7.34 -11.74 21.57
CA SER A 98 8.58 -12.15 22.23
C SER A 98 9.79 -11.77 21.38
N ARG A 99 10.82 -11.19 22.02
CA ARG A 99 12.07 -10.78 21.36
C ARG A 99 12.78 -11.92 20.67
N TRP A 100 12.62 -13.15 21.18
CA TRP A 100 13.28 -14.35 20.67
C TRP A 100 12.39 -15.19 19.75
N ALA A 101 11.14 -14.78 19.52
CA ALA A 101 10.28 -15.46 18.57
C ALA A 101 10.72 -15.13 17.13
N ARG A 102 11.02 -16.16 16.34
CA ARG A 102 11.23 -16.02 14.90
C ARG A 102 9.99 -15.45 14.23
N THR A 103 10.19 -14.56 13.26
CA THR A 103 9.10 -14.01 12.43
C THR A 103 8.54 -15.08 11.48
N ALA A 104 7.40 -14.81 10.87
CA ALA A 104 6.77 -15.76 9.94
C ALA A 104 7.68 -16.05 8.72
N ASP A 105 8.30 -15.01 8.15
CA ASP A 105 9.24 -15.13 7.04
C ASP A 105 10.48 -15.92 7.40
N GLU A 106 10.99 -15.77 8.62
CA GLU A 106 12.14 -16.54 9.11
C GLU A 106 11.80 -18.02 9.31
N LYS A 107 10.54 -18.38 9.58
CA LYS A 107 10.14 -19.78 9.80
C LYS A 107 10.03 -20.57 8.50
N LEU A 108 9.92 -19.89 7.35
CA LEU A 108 9.81 -20.55 6.06
C LEU A 108 11.15 -21.16 5.65
N ALA A 109 11.08 -22.31 4.99
CA ALA A 109 12.24 -22.86 4.30
C ALA A 109 12.66 -21.94 3.16
N ALA A 110 13.95 -21.99 2.81
CA ALA A 110 14.46 -21.37 1.60
C ALA A 110 13.60 -21.81 0.39
N ALA A 111 13.29 -20.88 -0.50
CA ALA A 111 12.41 -21.15 -1.64
C ALA A 111 13.12 -21.88 -2.79
N SER A 112 14.14 -22.69 -2.52
CA SER A 112 14.87 -23.43 -3.54
C SER A 112 14.01 -24.57 -4.10
N VAL A 113 13.43 -24.33 -5.28
CA VAL A 113 12.71 -25.36 -6.04
C VAL A 113 13.59 -25.79 -7.20
N GLN A 114 13.78 -27.10 -7.38
CA GLN A 114 14.30 -27.61 -8.64
C GLN A 114 13.29 -27.27 -9.72
N VAL A 115 13.67 -26.39 -10.67
CA VAL A 115 12.82 -25.98 -11.80
C VAL A 115 12.27 -27.24 -12.43
N THR A 116 11.00 -27.53 -12.16
CA THR A 116 10.31 -28.61 -12.83
C THR A 116 9.99 -28.03 -14.19
N GLN A 117 10.53 -28.61 -15.28
CA GLN A 117 10.20 -28.22 -16.66
C GLN A 117 8.73 -28.52 -16.96
N VAL A 118 7.83 -27.81 -16.29
CA VAL A 118 6.41 -27.73 -16.62
C VAL A 118 6.30 -26.63 -17.67
N GLY A 119 5.43 -26.82 -18.67
CA GLY A 119 5.17 -25.84 -19.72
C GLY A 119 4.47 -24.57 -19.17
N ILE A 120 5.16 -23.81 -18.32
CA ILE A 120 4.72 -22.49 -17.87
C ILE A 120 4.69 -21.58 -19.08
N ASP A 121 3.51 -21.02 -19.36
CA ASP A 121 3.30 -20.08 -20.44
C ASP A 121 2.88 -18.72 -19.88
N LEU A 122 3.83 -17.79 -19.78
CA LEU A 122 3.56 -16.38 -19.47
C LEU A 122 3.63 -15.49 -20.73
N THR A 123 3.61 -16.08 -21.94
CA THR A 123 3.91 -15.37 -23.19
C THR A 123 2.72 -14.61 -23.75
N THR A 124 1.54 -15.22 -23.69
CA THR A 124 0.30 -14.64 -24.23
C THR A 124 -0.65 -14.28 -23.10
N THR A 125 -1.26 -13.09 -23.18
CA THR A 125 -2.29 -12.66 -22.23
C THR A 125 -3.67 -12.77 -22.86
N SER A 126 -4.65 -13.01 -22.00
CA SER A 126 -6.06 -13.17 -22.29
C SER A 126 -6.90 -12.21 -21.44
N ALA A 127 -8.19 -12.08 -21.75
CA ALA A 127 -9.11 -11.25 -20.97
C ALA A 127 -9.30 -11.73 -19.51
N ALA A 128 -8.89 -12.97 -19.19
CA ALA A 128 -8.93 -13.51 -17.84
C ALA A 128 -7.67 -13.17 -17.03
N ASP A 129 -6.63 -12.60 -17.65
CA ASP A 129 -5.35 -12.37 -16.99
C ASP A 129 -5.30 -11.04 -16.24
N PHE A 130 -4.44 -11.01 -15.23
CA PHE A 130 -4.18 -9.87 -14.37
C PHE A 130 -2.67 -9.61 -14.34
N PRO A 131 -2.06 -9.22 -15.48
CA PRO A 131 -0.61 -9.32 -15.68
C PRO A 131 0.21 -8.29 -14.89
N GLN A 132 -0.44 -7.33 -14.23
CA GLN A 132 0.25 -6.19 -13.61
C GLN A 132 -0.54 -5.55 -12.47
N PHE A 133 0.11 -4.61 -11.80
CA PHE A 133 -0.46 -3.77 -10.75
C PHE A 133 -1.79 -3.14 -11.18
N LEU A 134 -2.82 -3.29 -10.34
CA LEU A 134 -4.17 -2.77 -10.57
C LEU A 134 -4.88 -3.31 -11.84
N GLY A 135 -4.43 -4.45 -12.35
CA GLY A 135 -5.08 -5.16 -13.45
C GLY A 135 -4.55 -4.79 -14.82
N PRO A 136 -5.12 -5.33 -15.90
CA PRO A 136 -4.62 -5.17 -17.26
C PRO A 136 -4.47 -3.71 -17.69
N ASP A 137 -5.36 -2.82 -17.23
CA ASP A 137 -5.35 -1.39 -17.56
C ASP A 137 -4.72 -0.49 -16.47
N ARG A 138 -4.19 -1.08 -15.38
CA ARG A 138 -3.59 -0.37 -14.22
C ARG A 138 -4.51 0.65 -13.53
N ASN A 139 -5.82 0.53 -13.69
CA ASN A 139 -6.81 1.47 -13.15
C ASN A 139 -7.64 0.88 -11.99
N GLY A 140 -7.43 -0.39 -11.64
CA GLY A 140 -8.14 -1.06 -10.56
C GLY A 140 -9.60 -1.34 -10.88
N TYR A 141 -9.95 -1.50 -12.16
CA TYR A 141 -11.31 -1.76 -12.62
C TYR A 141 -11.35 -2.80 -13.74
N LEU A 142 -12.20 -3.81 -13.58
CA LEU A 142 -12.46 -4.88 -14.54
C LEU A 142 -13.91 -4.77 -15.05
N PRO A 143 -14.21 -3.95 -16.07
CA PRO A 143 -15.58 -3.67 -16.49
C PRO A 143 -16.30 -4.87 -17.12
N ALA A 144 -15.56 -5.76 -17.77
CA ALA A 144 -16.12 -6.88 -18.53
C ALA A 144 -16.47 -8.10 -17.66
N VAL A 145 -15.97 -8.15 -16.42
CA VAL A 145 -16.21 -9.26 -15.50
C VAL A 145 -17.47 -8.96 -14.68
N GLN A 146 -18.38 -9.91 -14.62
CA GLN A 146 -19.55 -9.86 -13.74
C GLN A 146 -19.37 -10.94 -12.66
N LEU A 147 -19.74 -10.62 -11.43
CA LEU A 147 -19.69 -11.56 -10.31
C LEU A 147 -21.11 -11.82 -9.82
N ALA A 148 -21.40 -13.04 -9.41
CA ALA A 148 -22.64 -13.34 -8.71
C ALA A 148 -22.67 -12.61 -7.36
N HIS A 149 -23.77 -11.91 -7.09
CA HIS A 149 -23.93 -11.10 -5.86
C HIS A 149 -24.34 -11.92 -4.64
N ASP A 150 -24.75 -13.18 -4.80
CA ASP A 150 -25.36 -13.99 -3.76
C ASP A 150 -24.35 -14.76 -2.91
N TRP A 151 -23.30 -14.08 -2.42
CA TRP A 151 -22.27 -14.70 -1.57
C TRP A 151 -22.83 -15.34 -0.29
N ASP A 152 -23.99 -14.90 0.20
CA ASP A 152 -24.67 -15.55 1.32
C ASP A 152 -25.19 -16.97 0.99
N LYS A 153 -25.50 -17.23 -0.29
CA LYS A 153 -25.98 -18.53 -0.79
C LYS A 153 -24.87 -19.34 -1.44
N GLN A 154 -23.99 -18.66 -2.18
CA GLN A 154 -22.89 -19.22 -2.94
C GLN A 154 -21.59 -18.50 -2.55
N PRO A 155 -21.09 -18.71 -1.32
CA PRO A 155 -19.88 -18.06 -0.87
C PRO A 155 -18.68 -18.49 -1.73
N PRO A 156 -17.71 -17.59 -1.96
CA PRO A 156 -16.44 -17.95 -2.60
C PRO A 156 -15.82 -19.20 -1.97
N ARG A 157 -15.42 -20.16 -2.81
CA ARG A 157 -14.85 -21.42 -2.34
C ARG A 157 -13.34 -21.30 -2.21
N GLU A 158 -12.81 -21.47 -1.00
CA GLU A 158 -11.37 -21.56 -0.78
C GLU A 158 -10.82 -22.79 -1.52
N ARG A 159 -9.88 -22.56 -2.44
CA ARG A 159 -9.20 -23.61 -3.20
C ARG A 159 -7.95 -24.09 -2.48
N TRP A 160 -7.18 -23.15 -1.96
CA TRP A 160 -5.99 -23.40 -1.17
C TRP A 160 -5.64 -22.18 -0.32
N ARG A 161 -4.88 -22.46 0.73
CA ARG A 161 -4.25 -21.51 1.64
C ARG A 161 -2.88 -22.05 2.01
N GLN A 162 -1.87 -21.18 2.02
CA GLN A 162 -0.52 -21.57 2.41
C GLN A 162 0.27 -20.42 3.02
N PRO A 163 1.31 -20.72 3.83
CA PRO A 163 2.28 -19.72 4.25
C PRO A 163 2.99 -19.08 3.05
N ILE A 164 3.28 -17.78 3.15
CA ILE A 164 4.02 -17.01 2.13
C ILE A 164 5.06 -16.11 2.83
N GLY A 165 6.13 -15.75 2.12
CA GLY A 165 7.13 -14.82 2.64
C GLY A 165 6.54 -13.44 2.92
N ALA A 166 7.18 -12.66 3.77
CA ALA A 166 6.71 -11.32 4.12
C ALA A 166 6.75 -10.37 2.91
N GLY A 167 5.84 -9.38 2.87
CA GLY A 167 5.79 -8.38 1.83
C GLY A 167 4.38 -7.92 1.50
N TRP A 168 4.30 -6.80 0.81
CA TRP A 168 3.06 -6.10 0.46
C TRP A 168 2.76 -6.12 -1.04
N SER A 169 3.53 -6.89 -1.81
CA SER A 169 3.31 -7.14 -3.24
C SER A 169 1.95 -7.80 -3.48
N GLY A 170 1.23 -7.35 -4.51
CA GLY A 170 0.10 -8.11 -5.05
C GLY A 170 0.58 -9.31 -5.87
N PHE A 171 -0.35 -10.08 -6.41
CA PHE A 171 -0.05 -11.04 -7.47
C PHE A 171 -0.26 -10.40 -8.85
N ALA A 172 0.58 -10.77 -9.80
CA ALA A 172 0.30 -10.66 -11.23
C ALA A 172 0.09 -12.08 -11.78
N ALA A 173 -0.97 -12.33 -12.53
CA ALA A 173 -1.34 -13.67 -12.98
C ALA A 173 -1.57 -13.71 -14.49
N VAL A 174 -0.97 -14.70 -15.15
CA VAL A 174 -1.13 -15.01 -16.58
C VAL A 174 -1.22 -16.52 -16.76
N ASN A 175 -2.22 -16.99 -17.52
CA ASN A 175 -2.40 -18.40 -17.93
C ASN A 175 -2.28 -19.41 -16.77
N GLY A 176 -2.92 -19.14 -15.63
CA GLY A 176 -2.94 -20.06 -14.50
C GLY A 176 -1.68 -20.05 -13.63
N TYR A 177 -0.79 -19.08 -13.83
CA TYR A 177 0.39 -18.87 -12.99
C TYR A 177 0.40 -17.46 -12.40
N ALA A 178 0.72 -17.34 -11.12
CA ALA A 178 0.73 -16.09 -10.38
C ALA A 178 2.13 -15.79 -9.82
N VAL A 179 2.64 -14.60 -10.11
CA VAL A 179 3.96 -14.13 -9.71
C VAL A 179 3.84 -13.01 -8.70
N THR A 180 4.68 -13.00 -7.67
CA THR A 180 4.69 -11.98 -6.62
C THR A 180 6.10 -11.78 -6.04
N LEU A 181 6.30 -10.67 -5.34
CA LEU A 181 7.50 -10.39 -4.57
C LEU A 181 7.28 -10.73 -3.09
N GLU A 182 8.22 -11.43 -2.47
CA GLU A 182 8.19 -11.78 -1.04
C GLU A 182 9.58 -11.77 -0.43
N GLN A 183 9.68 -11.86 0.89
CA GLN A 183 10.94 -11.94 1.62
C GLN A 183 10.91 -13.13 2.57
N ARG A 184 11.97 -13.94 2.58
CA ARG A 184 12.15 -15.08 3.49
C ARG A 184 13.50 -14.93 4.19
N GLY A 185 13.49 -14.52 5.46
CA GLY A 185 14.72 -14.28 6.21
C GLY A 185 15.57 -13.18 5.56
N ALA A 186 16.79 -13.51 5.16
CA ALA A 186 17.74 -12.54 4.60
C ALA A 186 17.57 -12.27 3.10
N GLU A 187 16.63 -12.95 2.43
CA GLU A 187 16.50 -12.92 0.98
C GLU A 187 15.18 -12.31 0.53
N GLU A 188 15.25 -11.43 -0.46
CA GLU A 188 14.11 -10.93 -1.22
C GLU A 188 13.93 -11.76 -2.49
N LEU A 189 12.72 -12.25 -2.74
CA LEU A 189 12.42 -13.22 -3.77
C LEU A 189 11.34 -12.72 -4.73
N VAL A 190 11.50 -13.07 -6.00
CA VAL A 190 10.39 -13.19 -6.95
C VAL A 190 9.96 -14.65 -6.97
N THR A 191 8.68 -14.93 -6.78
CA THR A 191 8.15 -16.31 -6.72
C THR A 191 6.98 -16.48 -7.67
N CYS A 192 6.90 -17.65 -8.30
CA CYS A 192 5.81 -18.03 -9.19
C CYS A 192 5.07 -19.26 -8.65
N TYR A 193 3.75 -19.18 -8.60
CA TYR A 193 2.86 -20.21 -8.08
C TYR A 193 1.85 -20.64 -9.15
N GLU A 194 1.48 -21.92 -9.15
CA GLU A 194 0.34 -22.39 -9.94
C GLU A 194 -0.98 -21.95 -9.26
N VAL A 195 -1.83 -21.21 -9.98
CA VAL A 195 -3.09 -20.65 -9.44
C VAL A 195 -4.04 -21.74 -8.98
N ALA A 196 -4.07 -22.88 -9.67
CA ALA A 196 -5.01 -23.97 -9.37
C ALA A 196 -4.70 -24.68 -8.03
N THR A 197 -3.43 -24.78 -7.65
CA THR A 197 -2.97 -25.62 -6.52
C THR A 197 -2.24 -24.84 -5.43
N GLY A 198 -1.75 -23.64 -5.73
CA GLY A 198 -0.86 -22.87 -4.87
C GLY A 198 0.58 -23.39 -4.89
N LYS A 199 0.92 -24.40 -5.68
CA LYS A 199 2.27 -24.97 -5.69
C LYS A 199 3.30 -23.94 -6.18
N LEU A 200 4.36 -23.71 -5.41
CA LEU A 200 5.54 -22.95 -5.83
C LEU A 200 6.22 -23.67 -7.00
N VAL A 201 6.37 -22.98 -8.13
CA VAL A 201 6.90 -23.54 -9.38
C VAL A 201 8.37 -23.16 -9.58
N TRP A 202 8.69 -21.88 -9.38
CA TRP A 202 10.07 -21.38 -9.36
C TRP A 202 10.20 -20.18 -8.42
N SER A 203 11.43 -19.91 -8.01
CA SER A 203 11.78 -18.68 -7.29
C SER A 203 13.13 -18.13 -7.77
N HIS A 204 13.30 -16.82 -7.62
CA HIS A 204 14.56 -16.13 -7.83
C HIS A 204 14.86 -15.26 -6.61
N ALA A 205 15.97 -15.51 -5.92
CA ALA A 205 16.34 -14.85 -4.67
C ALA A 205 17.52 -13.90 -4.85
N VAL A 206 17.48 -12.78 -4.13
CA VAL A 206 18.61 -11.85 -3.96
C VAL A 206 18.88 -11.72 -2.46
N PRO A 207 20.15 -11.78 -1.99
CA PRO A 207 20.51 -11.75 -0.57
C PRO A 207 20.43 -10.33 0.00
N ILE A 208 19.22 -9.77 0.00
CA ILE A 208 18.90 -8.44 0.53
C ILE A 208 17.66 -8.51 1.41
N ARG A 209 17.70 -7.77 2.51
CA ARG A 209 16.59 -7.66 3.46
C ARG A 209 16.19 -6.20 3.61
N HIS A 210 14.91 -5.93 3.41
CA HIS A 210 14.29 -4.66 3.75
C HIS A 210 13.27 -4.85 4.88
N GLU A 211 13.33 -3.98 5.88
CA GLU A 211 12.37 -3.95 6.98
C GLU A 211 12.28 -2.55 7.58
N THR A 212 11.08 -2.16 7.99
CA THR A 212 10.86 -0.94 8.76
C THR A 212 9.83 -1.20 9.85
N ILE A 213 9.96 -0.52 10.99
CA ILE A 213 9.06 -0.74 12.16
C ILE A 213 7.60 -0.45 11.78
N LEU A 214 7.38 0.65 11.07
CA LEU A 214 6.04 1.11 10.71
C LEU A 214 5.54 0.50 9.39
N GLY A 215 6.43 0.20 8.44
CA GLY A 215 6.06 -0.33 7.12
C GLY A 215 6.19 -1.85 6.99
N GLY A 216 6.66 -2.57 8.01
CA GLY A 216 6.82 -4.02 7.97
C GLY A 216 7.99 -4.52 7.11
N ILE A 217 8.02 -5.83 6.90
CA ILE A 217 9.11 -6.59 6.29
C ILE A 217 8.83 -6.79 4.79
N GLY A 218 9.86 -6.69 3.95
CA GLY A 218 9.82 -7.17 2.57
C GLY A 218 9.39 -6.14 1.52
N PRO A 219 9.28 -6.58 0.25
CA PRO A 219 8.98 -5.75 -0.91
C PRO A 219 7.52 -5.30 -1.01
N ARG A 220 7.26 -4.24 -1.78
CA ARG A 220 5.94 -3.58 -1.88
C ARG A 220 5.38 -3.46 -3.30
N SER A 221 6.24 -3.44 -4.31
CA SER A 221 5.79 -3.33 -5.70
C SER A 221 5.10 -4.61 -6.16
N THR A 222 4.23 -4.51 -7.16
CA THR A 222 3.69 -5.67 -7.88
C THR A 222 4.48 -5.83 -9.17
N VAL A 223 4.82 -7.07 -9.55
CA VAL A 223 5.55 -7.34 -10.79
C VAL A 223 4.69 -7.02 -12.01
N THR A 224 5.30 -6.93 -13.18
CA THR A 224 4.60 -6.91 -14.48
C THR A 224 5.06 -8.09 -15.31
N ILE A 225 4.10 -8.83 -15.86
CA ILE A 225 4.32 -9.95 -16.76
C ILE A 225 4.03 -9.45 -18.18
N ASP A 226 5.00 -9.55 -19.07
CA ASP A 226 4.83 -9.12 -20.46
C ASP A 226 5.67 -9.97 -21.41
N GLU A 227 5.03 -10.58 -22.40
CA GLU A 227 5.63 -11.43 -23.44
C GLU A 227 6.60 -12.50 -22.89
N GLY A 228 6.21 -13.16 -21.78
CA GLY A 228 6.99 -14.26 -21.20
C GLY A 228 8.04 -13.82 -20.20
N ASN A 229 8.24 -12.51 -19.98
CA ASN A 229 9.19 -11.97 -19.02
C ASN A 229 8.49 -11.40 -17.80
N VAL A 230 9.17 -11.45 -16.66
CA VAL A 230 8.72 -10.87 -15.39
C VAL A 230 9.63 -9.71 -15.02
N TYR A 231 9.05 -8.52 -14.91
CA TYR A 231 9.73 -7.30 -14.48
C TYR A 231 9.39 -7.01 -13.03
N ALA A 232 10.41 -6.94 -12.17
CA ALA A 232 10.26 -6.78 -10.73
C ALA A 232 11.15 -5.67 -10.18
N VAL A 233 10.61 -4.85 -9.27
CA VAL A 233 11.34 -3.80 -8.56
C VAL A 233 11.38 -4.13 -7.07
N GLY A 234 12.56 -4.49 -6.55
CA GLY A 234 12.76 -4.78 -5.14
C GLY A 234 12.61 -3.55 -4.24
N ALA A 235 12.47 -3.77 -2.93
CA ALA A 235 12.29 -2.68 -1.94
C ALA A 235 13.46 -1.69 -1.92
N THR A 236 14.66 -2.17 -2.28
CA THR A 236 15.93 -1.44 -2.26
C THR A 236 16.36 -0.92 -3.63
N GLY A 237 15.51 -1.06 -4.67
CA GLY A 237 15.78 -0.51 -6.00
C GLY A 237 16.55 -1.43 -6.94
N ILE A 238 16.67 -2.71 -6.59
CA ILE A 238 17.13 -3.74 -7.51
C ILE A 238 16.00 -4.11 -8.48
N VAL A 239 16.19 -3.76 -9.75
CA VAL A 239 15.26 -4.06 -10.85
C VAL A 239 15.74 -5.31 -11.55
N ARG A 240 14.85 -6.26 -11.78
CA ARG A 240 15.16 -7.56 -12.40
C ARG A 240 14.19 -7.83 -13.54
N CYS A 241 14.73 -8.37 -14.64
CA CYS A 241 13.95 -9.06 -15.65
C CYS A 241 14.27 -10.54 -15.57
N LEU A 242 13.23 -11.36 -15.39
CA LEU A 242 13.35 -12.80 -15.28
C LEU A 242 12.61 -13.49 -16.43
N ALA A 243 13.15 -14.58 -16.92
CA ALA A 243 12.43 -15.48 -17.82
C ALA A 243 11.25 -16.09 -17.06
N GLY A 244 10.02 -15.83 -17.50
CA GLY A 244 8.81 -16.27 -16.82
C GLY A 244 8.63 -17.79 -16.71
N GLN A 245 9.26 -18.54 -17.61
CA GLN A 245 9.22 -19.99 -17.62
C GLN A 245 10.11 -20.64 -16.53
N SER A 246 11.17 -19.97 -16.09
CA SER A 246 12.19 -20.60 -15.22
C SER A 246 12.55 -19.77 -13.99
N GLY A 247 12.27 -18.46 -13.99
CA GLY A 247 12.82 -17.52 -13.02
C GLY A 247 14.29 -17.18 -13.26
N GLU A 248 14.87 -17.58 -14.40
CA GLU A 248 16.25 -17.25 -14.75
C GLU A 248 16.42 -15.74 -14.93
N LEU A 249 17.51 -15.19 -14.40
CA LEU A 249 17.83 -13.78 -14.53
C LEU A 249 18.29 -13.46 -15.95
N LEU A 250 17.54 -12.59 -16.64
CA LEU A 250 17.90 -12.09 -17.96
C LEU A 250 18.79 -10.83 -17.86
N TRP A 251 18.39 -9.88 -17.02
CA TRP A 251 19.18 -8.70 -16.69
C TRP A 251 18.79 -8.12 -15.34
N GLN A 252 19.70 -7.35 -14.73
CA GLN A 252 19.50 -6.66 -13.46
C GLN A 252 20.08 -5.24 -13.51
N VAL A 253 19.40 -4.32 -12.84
CA VAL A 253 19.84 -2.93 -12.63
C VAL A 253 19.73 -2.55 -11.16
N ASP A 254 20.77 -1.94 -10.61
CA ASP A 254 20.73 -1.27 -9.30
C ASP A 254 20.44 0.22 -9.51
N LEU A 255 19.19 0.64 -9.27
CA LEU A 255 18.76 2.02 -9.50
C LEU A 255 19.50 3.02 -8.60
N PRO A 256 19.58 2.84 -7.27
CA PRO A 256 20.40 3.73 -6.44
C PRO A 256 21.79 3.95 -7.02
N ALA A 257 22.51 2.87 -7.34
CA ALA A 257 23.87 2.96 -7.87
C ALA A 257 23.91 3.68 -9.23
N GLN A 258 23.00 3.35 -10.16
CA GLN A 258 22.93 3.98 -11.48
C GLN A 258 22.70 5.50 -11.41
N PHE A 259 21.98 5.97 -10.39
CA PHE A 259 21.66 7.38 -10.19
C PHE A 259 22.55 8.08 -9.16
N GLY A 260 23.67 7.46 -8.76
CA GLY A 260 24.68 8.08 -7.90
C GLY A 260 24.29 8.17 -6.42
N SER A 261 23.45 7.24 -5.96
CA SER A 261 23.05 7.05 -4.58
C SER A 261 23.49 5.67 -4.08
N ASP A 262 23.55 5.48 -2.78
CA ASP A 262 23.59 4.14 -2.18
C ASP A 262 22.22 3.78 -1.58
N THR A 263 22.06 2.53 -1.15
CA THR A 263 20.80 2.03 -0.56
C THR A 263 20.40 2.82 0.68
N GLN A 264 21.34 3.24 1.53
CA GLN A 264 21.04 3.96 2.76
C GLN A 264 20.54 5.39 2.47
N GLN A 265 21.17 6.06 1.51
CA GLN A 265 20.76 7.36 1.00
C GLN A 265 19.36 7.28 0.36
N ASP A 266 19.12 6.27 -0.49
CA ASP A 266 17.82 6.05 -1.12
C ASP A 266 16.74 5.86 -0.04
N LEU A 267 16.95 4.93 0.90
CA LEU A 267 16.04 4.69 2.03
C LEU A 267 15.86 5.89 2.95
N SER A 268 16.82 6.82 3.04
CA SER A 268 16.64 8.06 3.81
C SER A 268 15.66 9.03 3.14
N LEU A 269 15.51 8.97 1.81
CA LEU A 269 14.62 9.82 1.02
C LEU A 269 13.26 9.17 0.81
N ILE A 270 13.23 7.85 0.70
CA ILE A 270 12.02 7.03 0.58
C ILE A 270 11.97 5.98 1.71
N ALA A 271 11.64 6.43 2.92
CA ALA A 271 11.72 5.63 4.15
C ALA A 271 10.92 4.33 4.14
N TRP A 272 9.94 4.16 3.26
CA TRP A 272 9.14 2.94 3.16
C TRP A 272 9.70 1.89 2.19
N GLY A 273 10.83 2.19 1.53
CA GLY A 273 11.36 1.42 0.42
C GLY A 273 10.55 1.63 -0.87
N ARG A 274 11.07 1.18 -2.00
CA ARG A 274 10.41 1.34 -3.30
C ARG A 274 9.15 0.47 -3.36
N ALA A 275 8.04 1.11 -3.73
CA ALA A 275 6.72 0.48 -3.85
C ALA A 275 6.15 0.59 -5.27
N ASN A 276 6.90 1.18 -6.19
CA ASN A 276 6.45 1.49 -7.54
C ASN A 276 6.51 0.23 -8.40
N SER A 277 5.40 -0.11 -9.02
CA SER A 277 5.29 -1.27 -9.93
C SER A 277 5.73 -0.86 -11.34
N PRO A 278 6.55 -1.66 -12.03
CA PRO A 278 7.03 -1.32 -13.36
C PRO A 278 5.88 -1.15 -14.35
N LEU A 279 6.06 -0.28 -15.34
CA LEU A 279 5.17 -0.13 -16.49
C LEU A 279 5.93 -0.62 -17.71
N VAL A 280 5.43 -1.66 -18.37
CA VAL A 280 5.99 -2.11 -19.64
C VAL A 280 5.23 -1.42 -20.78
N LEU A 281 5.97 -0.81 -21.70
CA LEU A 281 5.44 -0.10 -22.86
C LEU A 281 6.30 -0.44 -24.08
N LYS A 282 5.74 -1.19 -25.03
CA LYS A 282 6.45 -1.62 -26.25
C LYS A 282 7.77 -2.31 -25.87
N ASP A 283 8.90 -1.69 -26.23
CA ASP A 283 10.27 -2.11 -26.01
C ASP A 283 10.89 -1.54 -24.72
N LYS A 284 10.10 -0.90 -23.83
CA LYS A 284 10.61 -0.21 -22.64
C LYS A 284 9.96 -0.67 -21.34
N VAL A 285 10.73 -0.58 -20.26
CA VAL A 285 10.28 -0.74 -18.87
C VAL A 285 10.47 0.61 -18.18
N VAL A 286 9.37 1.28 -17.85
CA VAL A 286 9.36 2.59 -17.20
C VAL A 286 9.13 2.44 -15.70
N ILE A 287 10.02 3.05 -14.92
CA ILE A 287 10.02 2.99 -13.46
C ILE A 287 10.42 4.34 -12.86
N PRO A 288 9.95 4.66 -11.64
CA PRO A 288 10.46 5.81 -10.90
C PRO A 288 11.94 5.65 -10.57
N ALA A 289 12.76 6.62 -11.00
CA ALA A 289 14.21 6.53 -10.90
C ALA A 289 14.72 6.88 -9.50
N GLY A 290 14.35 8.05 -8.99
CA GLY A 290 14.84 8.57 -7.72
C GLY A 290 16.24 9.19 -7.85
N GLY A 291 17.06 9.03 -6.83
CA GLY A 291 18.43 9.53 -6.78
C GLY A 291 18.66 10.59 -5.71
N PRO A 292 19.89 11.14 -5.62
CA PRO A 292 20.29 12.07 -4.56
C PRO A 292 19.38 13.29 -4.48
N ALA A 293 19.15 13.81 -3.28
CA ALA A 293 18.26 14.96 -3.04
C ALA A 293 18.61 16.22 -3.86
N LYS A 294 19.88 16.37 -4.26
CA LYS A 294 20.37 17.51 -5.07
C LYS A 294 20.12 17.34 -6.57
N SER A 295 19.88 16.12 -7.03
CA SER A 295 19.75 15.78 -8.46
C SER A 295 18.78 14.59 -8.66
N PRO A 296 17.53 14.69 -8.20
CA PRO A 296 16.58 13.61 -8.35
C PRO A 296 16.10 13.49 -9.80
N THR A 297 15.76 12.27 -10.22
CA THR A 297 15.11 11.96 -11.49
C THR A 297 13.75 11.34 -11.24
N SER A 298 12.70 11.79 -11.94
CA SER A 298 11.35 11.29 -11.69
C SER A 298 11.15 9.89 -12.27
N LEU A 299 11.46 9.69 -13.55
CA LEU A 299 11.31 8.42 -14.26
C LEU A 299 12.56 8.07 -15.05
N VAL A 300 12.77 6.77 -15.23
CA VAL A 300 13.71 6.20 -16.20
C VAL A 300 12.96 5.17 -17.04
N ALA A 301 13.25 5.14 -18.34
CA ALA A 301 12.91 4.03 -19.20
C ALA A 301 14.14 3.19 -19.49
N LEU A 302 14.01 1.90 -19.24
CA LEU A 302 15.02 0.90 -19.56
C LEU A 302 14.57 0.11 -20.79
N ASP A 303 15.50 -0.31 -21.62
CA ASP A 303 15.27 -1.22 -22.72
C ASP A 303 14.81 -2.58 -22.16
N LYS A 304 13.68 -3.08 -22.67
CA LYS A 304 13.00 -4.27 -22.16
C LYS A 304 13.86 -5.54 -22.25
N ALA A 305 14.73 -5.62 -23.26
CA ALA A 305 15.56 -6.79 -23.54
C ALA A 305 16.89 -6.77 -22.77
N THR A 306 17.46 -5.59 -22.51
CA THR A 306 18.83 -5.46 -22.00
C THR A 306 18.93 -4.77 -20.64
N GLY A 307 17.90 -4.04 -20.21
CA GLY A 307 17.93 -3.21 -19.01
C GLY A 307 18.73 -1.91 -19.16
N ASN A 308 19.26 -1.62 -20.35
CA ASN A 308 20.01 -0.39 -20.61
C ASN A 308 19.09 0.84 -20.60
N GLU A 309 19.60 1.97 -20.13
CA GLU A 309 18.83 3.21 -20.13
C GLU A 309 18.52 3.70 -21.56
N VAL A 310 17.24 4.03 -21.80
CA VAL A 310 16.76 4.62 -23.06
C VAL A 310 16.55 6.12 -22.89
N TRP A 311 15.86 6.53 -21.83
CA TRP A 311 15.64 7.95 -21.50
C TRP A 311 15.39 8.16 -20.00
N ARG A 312 15.52 9.42 -19.58
CA ARG A 312 15.15 9.92 -18.25
C ARG A 312 14.12 11.04 -18.38
N SER A 313 13.26 11.18 -17.37
CA SER A 313 12.23 12.21 -17.35
C SER A 313 12.13 12.89 -15.98
N GLY A 314 11.94 14.20 -16.01
CA GLY A 314 11.65 15.02 -14.84
C GLY A 314 12.82 15.17 -13.86
N GLN A 315 12.66 16.13 -12.95
CA GLN A 315 13.65 16.46 -11.92
C GLN A 315 13.00 16.48 -10.53
N ARG A 316 12.01 15.62 -10.31
CA ARG A 316 11.29 15.51 -9.03
C ARG A 316 11.71 14.23 -8.33
N GLN A 317 11.77 14.28 -7.01
CA GLN A 317 11.97 13.08 -6.21
C GLN A 317 10.73 12.18 -6.29
N ILE A 318 10.97 10.87 -6.29
CA ILE A 318 9.91 9.87 -6.38
C ILE A 318 9.12 9.77 -5.09
N SER A 319 7.86 9.37 -5.22
CA SER A 319 7.07 8.89 -4.08
C SER A 319 6.64 7.45 -4.34
N TYR A 320 5.45 7.02 -3.90
CA TYR A 320 5.07 5.60 -3.90
C TYR A 320 4.02 5.23 -4.96
N ALA A 321 3.59 6.18 -5.80
CA ALA A 321 2.71 5.90 -6.93
C ALA A 321 3.48 5.28 -8.11
N SER A 322 2.82 4.45 -8.91
CA SER A 322 3.42 3.79 -10.07
C SER A 322 3.15 4.60 -11.35
N PRO A 323 4.01 4.51 -12.38
CA PRO A 323 3.70 5.09 -13.68
C PRO A 323 2.50 4.38 -14.32
N THR A 324 1.65 5.12 -15.01
CA THR A 324 0.49 4.59 -15.73
C THR A 324 0.39 5.25 -17.11
N LEU A 325 0.21 4.44 -18.15
CA LEU A 325 -0.05 4.93 -19.50
C LEU A 325 -1.52 5.34 -19.63
N VAL A 326 -1.77 6.55 -20.15
CA VAL A 326 -3.11 7.06 -20.41
C VAL A 326 -3.16 7.77 -21.76
N SER A 327 -4.36 7.85 -22.33
CA SER A 327 -4.64 8.79 -23.41
C SER A 327 -5.22 10.08 -22.84
N LEU A 328 -4.51 11.19 -22.98
CA LEU A 328 -4.96 12.51 -22.57
C LEU A 328 -4.84 13.47 -23.76
N GLN A 329 -5.94 14.14 -24.09
CA GLN A 329 -6.06 15.02 -25.26
C GLN A 329 -5.60 14.35 -26.57
N GLY A 330 -5.91 13.06 -26.74
CA GLY A 330 -5.54 12.28 -27.93
C GLY A 330 -4.06 11.88 -28.03
N ARG A 331 -3.24 12.19 -27.02
CA ARG A 331 -1.82 11.78 -26.93
C ARG A 331 -1.63 10.72 -25.86
N GLN A 332 -0.76 9.74 -26.13
CA GLN A 332 -0.30 8.77 -25.13
C GLN A 332 0.69 9.45 -24.17
N GLN A 333 0.38 9.42 -22.88
CA GLN A 333 1.18 10.06 -21.83
C GLN A 333 1.37 9.09 -20.66
N ILE A 334 2.52 9.15 -20.02
CA ILE A 334 2.80 8.47 -18.76
C ILE A 334 2.45 9.43 -17.63
N LEU A 335 1.43 9.11 -16.84
CA LEU A 335 1.14 9.81 -15.59
C LEU A 335 1.97 9.25 -14.45
N ILE A 336 2.51 10.14 -13.63
CA ILE A 336 3.21 9.77 -12.39
C ILE A 336 2.96 10.81 -11.31
N VAL A 337 2.75 10.34 -10.07
CA VAL A 337 2.70 11.17 -8.87
C VAL A 337 4.04 11.07 -8.13
N ASN A 338 4.76 12.18 -8.09
CA ASN A 338 6.04 12.35 -7.41
C ASN A 338 5.82 12.97 -6.01
N GLU A 339 6.88 13.23 -5.23
CA GLU A 339 6.73 13.74 -3.86
C GLU A 339 5.86 15.00 -3.77
N ALA A 340 6.09 15.96 -4.67
CA ALA A 340 5.50 17.29 -4.60
C ALA A 340 4.75 17.71 -5.88
N HIS A 341 4.71 16.85 -6.90
CA HIS A 341 4.16 17.17 -8.21
C HIS A 341 3.51 15.94 -8.83
N VAL A 342 2.50 16.17 -9.67
CA VAL A 342 2.01 15.19 -10.63
C VAL A 342 2.47 15.65 -12.01
N SER A 343 2.93 14.73 -12.85
CA SER A 343 3.38 15.04 -14.20
C SER A 343 2.83 14.07 -15.22
N GLY A 344 2.53 14.60 -16.41
CA GLY A 344 2.33 13.82 -17.62
C GLY A 344 3.57 13.94 -18.50
N CYS A 345 4.13 12.80 -18.89
CA CYS A 345 5.31 12.74 -19.76
C CYS A 345 4.93 12.08 -21.08
N ASP A 346 5.53 12.52 -22.18
CA ASP A 346 5.39 11.84 -23.46
C ASP A 346 5.91 10.41 -23.37
N ALA A 347 5.09 9.45 -23.80
CA ALA A 347 5.36 8.04 -23.56
C ALA A 347 6.55 7.48 -24.38
N GLU A 348 6.86 8.12 -25.51
CA GLU A 348 7.95 7.68 -26.40
C GLU A 348 9.28 8.33 -25.99
N THR A 349 9.27 9.66 -25.79
CA THR A 349 10.48 10.46 -25.59
C THR A 349 10.83 10.70 -24.13
N GLY A 350 9.89 10.50 -23.21
CA GLY A 350 10.04 10.88 -21.81
C GLY A 350 10.00 12.39 -21.56
N HIS A 351 9.73 13.23 -22.57
CA HIS A 351 9.65 14.67 -22.36
C HIS A 351 8.47 15.03 -21.44
N VAL A 352 8.72 15.85 -20.42
CA VAL A 352 7.65 16.31 -19.51
C VAL A 352 6.74 17.25 -20.29
N LEU A 353 5.46 16.88 -20.43
CA LEU A 353 4.47 17.67 -21.15
C LEU A 353 3.86 18.74 -20.23
N TRP A 354 3.60 18.35 -18.98
CA TRP A 354 3.04 19.23 -17.97
C TRP A 354 3.37 18.76 -16.56
N GLU A 355 3.34 19.70 -15.61
CA GLU A 355 3.44 19.44 -14.18
C GLU A 355 2.32 20.18 -13.44
N TYR A 356 1.83 19.58 -12.35
CA TYR A 356 0.89 20.21 -11.43
C TYR A 356 1.42 20.06 -9.99
N PRO A 357 1.48 21.14 -9.18
CA PRO A 357 1.87 21.05 -7.77
C PRO A 357 0.93 20.15 -6.97
N TRP A 358 1.50 19.14 -6.31
CA TRP A 358 0.78 18.22 -5.43
C TRP A 358 1.60 17.97 -4.17
N PRO A 359 1.54 18.90 -3.18
CA PRO A 359 2.51 18.96 -2.08
C PRO A 359 2.62 17.67 -1.28
N GLY A 360 3.86 17.25 -1.00
CA GLY A 360 4.17 16.05 -0.23
C GLY A 360 5.66 15.83 -0.05
N LYS A 361 5.98 14.88 0.82
CA LYS A 361 7.34 14.36 1.08
C LYS A 361 7.22 12.90 1.46
N SER A 362 8.03 12.02 0.89
CA SER A 362 7.92 10.58 1.06
C SER A 362 8.06 10.11 2.52
N ASN A 363 8.63 10.94 3.40
CA ASN A 363 8.82 10.62 4.81
C ASN A 363 7.79 11.23 5.79
N ALA A 364 6.89 12.12 5.34
CA ALA A 364 5.97 12.83 6.25
C ALA A 364 4.56 13.06 5.68
N GLY A 365 4.42 13.07 4.36
CA GLY A 365 3.17 13.27 3.64
C GLY A 365 3.28 12.61 2.28
N ALA A 366 3.47 11.29 2.31
CA ALA A 366 3.75 10.47 1.14
C ALA A 366 2.60 10.52 0.13
N SER A 367 2.95 10.54 -1.16
CA SER A 367 1.99 10.42 -2.25
C SER A 367 1.99 8.96 -2.72
N VAL A 368 0.88 8.25 -2.47
CA VAL A 368 0.79 6.80 -2.70
C VAL A 368 -0.22 6.44 -3.80
N SER A 369 -1.36 7.14 -3.86
CA SER A 369 -2.40 6.85 -4.84
C SER A 369 -1.95 7.19 -6.26
N GLN A 370 -2.38 6.39 -7.23
CA GLN A 370 -2.26 6.72 -8.65
C GLN A 370 -3.07 7.98 -8.97
N ALA A 371 -2.57 8.77 -9.91
CA ALA A 371 -3.39 9.72 -10.65
C ALA A 371 -4.20 8.95 -11.69
N GLN A 372 -5.48 9.31 -11.87
CA GLN A 372 -6.38 8.60 -12.79
C GLN A 372 -6.92 9.56 -13.83
N ALA A 373 -6.63 9.30 -15.10
CA ALA A 373 -7.24 10.02 -16.20
C ALA A 373 -8.69 9.57 -16.39
N PHE A 374 -9.59 10.51 -16.69
CA PHE A 374 -10.97 10.21 -17.06
C PHE A 374 -11.51 11.29 -18.00
N GLY A 375 -12.54 10.93 -18.78
CA GLY A 375 -13.13 11.83 -19.77
C GLY A 375 -12.09 12.44 -20.72
N GLU A 376 -12.39 13.61 -21.26
CA GLU A 376 -11.48 14.33 -22.14
C GLU A 376 -10.61 15.31 -21.32
N GLY A 377 -9.40 14.85 -20.96
CA GLY A 377 -8.38 15.70 -20.37
C GLY A 377 -8.48 15.92 -18.85
N TYR A 378 -9.34 15.19 -18.13
CA TYR A 378 -9.40 15.29 -16.67
C TYR A 378 -8.47 14.28 -16.00
N VAL A 379 -7.90 14.69 -14.87
CA VAL A 379 -7.08 13.84 -14.02
C VAL A 379 -7.53 13.99 -12.56
N LEU A 380 -7.92 12.87 -11.96
CA LEU A 380 -8.24 12.75 -10.55
C LEU A 380 -6.95 12.53 -9.75
N LEU A 381 -6.79 13.32 -8.69
CA LEU A 381 -5.73 13.21 -7.69
C LEU A 381 -6.36 12.88 -6.34
N SER A 382 -5.71 12.01 -5.59
CA SER A 382 -6.13 11.70 -4.22
C SER A 382 -4.93 11.46 -3.32
N LYS A 383 -5.05 11.81 -2.05
CA LYS A 383 -3.97 11.70 -1.08
C LYS A 383 -4.47 11.73 0.36
N GLY A 384 -3.93 10.86 1.20
CA GLY A 384 -4.02 10.96 2.65
C GLY A 384 -3.22 12.14 3.23
N TYR A 385 -2.90 12.08 4.52
CA TYR A 385 -2.04 13.05 5.21
C TYR A 385 -2.47 14.53 5.02
N GLY A 386 -3.77 14.77 4.89
CA GLY A 386 -4.35 16.10 4.73
C GLY A 386 -4.39 16.66 3.29
N GLY A 387 -3.99 15.88 2.28
CA GLY A 387 -4.09 16.30 0.86
C GLY A 387 -5.52 16.25 0.31
N GLY A 388 -6.25 15.17 0.60
CA GLY A 388 -7.61 14.94 0.12
C GLY A 388 -7.69 14.70 -1.39
N GLY A 389 -8.81 15.10 -1.99
CA GLY A 389 -9.10 14.91 -3.41
C GLY A 389 -8.99 16.20 -4.22
N ALA A 390 -8.56 16.09 -5.46
CA ALA A 390 -8.64 17.17 -6.43
C ALA A 390 -8.87 16.62 -7.84
N VAL A 391 -9.52 17.41 -8.69
CA VAL A 391 -9.55 17.17 -10.14
C VAL A 391 -8.93 18.34 -10.85
N ILE A 392 -8.00 18.04 -11.74
CA ILE A 392 -7.44 18.98 -12.69
C ILE A 392 -7.94 18.62 -14.09
N GLN A 393 -8.03 19.63 -14.94
CA GLN A 393 -8.28 19.47 -16.36
C GLN A 393 -7.12 20.08 -17.13
N LEU A 394 -6.58 19.34 -18.09
CA LEU A 394 -5.61 19.88 -19.03
C LEU A 394 -6.37 20.77 -20.03
N GLY A 395 -6.01 22.05 -20.09
CA GLY A 395 -6.53 23.00 -21.08
C GLY A 395 -5.74 22.95 -22.38
N ALA A 396 -5.95 23.94 -23.25
CA ALA A 396 -5.14 24.11 -24.45
C ALA A 396 -3.64 24.22 -24.11
N ALA A 397 -2.78 23.65 -24.96
CA ALA A 397 -1.33 23.58 -24.76
C ALA A 397 -0.91 22.83 -23.47
N ASP A 398 -1.63 21.75 -23.12
CA ASP A 398 -1.30 20.87 -21.99
C ASP A 398 -1.23 21.60 -20.62
N THR A 399 -1.83 22.78 -20.46
CA THR A 399 -1.77 23.56 -19.20
C THR A 399 -2.78 23.04 -18.16
N PRO A 400 -2.34 22.54 -16.98
CA PRO A 400 -3.27 22.04 -15.96
C PRO A 400 -4.05 23.17 -15.28
N LYS A 401 -5.37 22.99 -15.18
CA LYS A 401 -6.29 23.88 -14.47
C LYS A 401 -7.02 23.12 -13.37
N LEU A 402 -7.02 23.66 -12.16
CA LEU A 402 -7.81 23.11 -11.06
C LEU A 402 -9.32 23.27 -11.34
N ILE A 403 -10.07 22.18 -11.22
CA ILE A 403 -11.53 22.17 -11.31
C ILE A 403 -12.12 22.23 -9.91
N TRP A 404 -11.66 21.38 -9.00
CA TRP A 404 -12.01 21.42 -7.58
C TRP A 404 -10.93 20.76 -6.73
N GLU A 405 -10.83 21.17 -5.46
CA GLU A 405 -10.02 20.55 -4.40
C GLU A 405 -10.84 20.51 -3.11
N ASP A 406 -10.86 19.37 -2.43
CA ASP A 406 -11.41 19.24 -1.07
C ASP A 406 -10.58 18.27 -0.23
N ARG A 407 -9.99 18.81 0.84
CA ARG A 407 -9.14 18.09 1.81
C ARG A 407 -9.90 17.05 2.64
N LYS A 408 -11.24 17.07 2.62
CA LYS A 408 -12.10 16.14 3.36
C LYS A 408 -12.44 14.88 2.56
N LEU A 409 -12.22 14.89 1.24
CA LEU A 409 -12.56 13.80 0.32
C LEU A 409 -11.32 12.96 0.00
N LEU A 410 -11.51 11.70 -0.39
CA LEU A 410 -10.51 10.85 -1.03
C LEU A 410 -9.15 10.84 -0.31
N LYS A 411 -9.16 10.73 1.02
CA LYS A 411 -7.96 10.68 1.86
C LYS A 411 -7.30 9.29 1.78
N THR A 412 -6.77 8.96 0.61
CA THR A 412 -6.21 7.65 0.27
C THR A 412 -4.85 7.44 0.94
N LYS A 413 -4.79 6.44 1.83
CA LYS A 413 -3.56 6.00 2.51
C LYS A 413 -3.33 4.53 2.16
N PHE A 414 -2.21 4.22 1.52
CA PHE A 414 -1.85 2.87 1.04
C PHE A 414 -2.77 2.27 -0.03
N THR A 415 -3.82 2.97 -0.46
CA THR A 415 -4.80 2.52 -1.45
C THR A 415 -4.85 3.46 -2.66
N ASN A 416 -5.56 3.03 -3.69
CA ASN A 416 -5.98 3.84 -4.83
C ASN A 416 -7.51 4.03 -4.79
N GLY A 417 -8.03 4.99 -5.57
CA GLY A 417 -9.46 5.02 -5.90
C GLY A 417 -9.76 4.11 -7.09
N CYS A 418 -11.03 3.75 -7.27
CA CYS A 418 -11.54 3.05 -8.45
C CYS A 418 -12.58 3.93 -9.12
N VAL A 419 -12.32 4.34 -10.36
CA VAL A 419 -13.25 5.14 -11.17
C VAL A 419 -14.20 4.22 -11.93
N ILE A 420 -15.50 4.38 -11.68
CA ILE A 420 -16.57 3.64 -12.36
C ILE A 420 -17.65 4.63 -12.78
N GLY A 421 -17.84 4.78 -14.09
CA GLY A 421 -18.73 5.79 -14.67
C GLY A 421 -18.34 7.20 -14.24
N GLU A 422 -19.29 7.96 -13.69
CA GLU A 422 -19.10 9.34 -13.25
C GLU A 422 -18.63 9.47 -11.78
N HIS A 423 -18.30 8.36 -11.13
CA HIS A 423 -18.00 8.31 -9.71
C HIS A 423 -16.64 7.66 -9.44
N VAL A 424 -16.02 8.07 -8.33
CA VAL A 424 -14.86 7.38 -7.76
C VAL A 424 -15.23 6.79 -6.40
N TYR A 425 -14.81 5.54 -6.20
CA TYR A 425 -14.92 4.81 -4.95
C TYR A 425 -13.53 4.64 -4.34
N ALA A 426 -13.32 5.11 -3.12
CA ALA A 426 -12.01 5.04 -2.47
C ALA A 426 -12.12 4.93 -0.95
N LEU A 427 -11.10 4.34 -0.31
CA LEU A 427 -10.97 4.38 1.15
C LEU A 427 -10.37 5.72 1.59
N SER A 428 -11.20 6.53 2.24
CA SER A 428 -10.91 7.88 2.70
C SER A 428 -10.67 7.87 4.21
N ASP A 429 -9.40 7.76 4.62
CA ASP A 429 -8.98 7.36 5.98
C ASP A 429 -9.69 6.08 6.46
N GLY A 430 -9.74 5.10 5.55
CA GLY A 430 -10.24 3.76 5.82
C GLY A 430 -11.75 3.60 5.93
N ILE A 431 -12.52 4.59 5.51
CA ILE A 431 -13.96 4.44 5.28
C ILE A 431 -14.20 4.55 3.77
N LEU A 432 -14.97 3.63 3.19
CA LEU A 432 -15.32 3.69 1.78
C LEU A 432 -16.18 4.92 1.51
N GLU A 433 -15.82 5.64 0.46
CA GLU A 433 -16.43 6.90 0.07
C GLU A 433 -16.71 6.88 -1.43
N CYS A 434 -17.90 7.35 -1.82
CA CYS A 434 -18.28 7.60 -3.20
C CYS A 434 -18.34 9.12 -3.44
N VAL A 435 -17.62 9.59 -4.46
CA VAL A 435 -17.58 11.00 -4.86
C VAL A 435 -17.87 11.11 -6.35
N HIS A 436 -18.74 12.07 -6.73
CA HIS A 436 -18.95 12.40 -8.13
C HIS A 436 -17.74 13.16 -8.69
N LEU A 437 -17.17 12.66 -9.80
CA LEU A 437 -15.88 13.08 -10.31
C LEU A 437 -15.82 14.56 -10.68
N VAL A 438 -16.80 15.06 -11.42
CA VAL A 438 -16.74 16.43 -11.97
C VAL A 438 -17.09 17.48 -10.91
N SER A 439 -18.05 17.18 -10.04
CA SER A 439 -18.55 18.16 -9.06
C SER A 439 -17.83 18.12 -7.70
N GLY A 440 -17.08 17.05 -7.40
CA GLY A 440 -16.51 16.83 -6.08
C GLY A 440 -17.57 16.57 -5.00
N GLN A 441 -18.82 16.28 -5.37
CA GLN A 441 -19.88 16.02 -4.40
C GLN A 441 -19.73 14.60 -3.82
N ARG A 442 -19.51 14.50 -2.50
CA ARG A 442 -19.67 13.24 -1.77
C ARG A 442 -21.11 12.75 -1.88
N LYS A 443 -21.30 11.53 -2.38
CA LYS A 443 -22.60 10.84 -2.36
C LYS A 443 -22.84 10.15 -1.02
N TRP A 444 -21.85 9.39 -0.56
CA TRP A 444 -21.88 8.73 0.74
C TRP A 444 -20.47 8.41 1.25
N LYS A 445 -20.36 8.15 2.55
CA LYS A 445 -19.15 7.68 3.23
C LYS A 445 -19.52 6.73 4.37
N ARG A 446 -19.35 5.42 4.14
CA ARG A 446 -19.82 4.31 4.98
C ARG A 446 -18.93 3.08 4.79
N GLY A 447 -19.02 2.09 5.68
CA GLY A 447 -18.17 0.88 5.63
C GLY A 447 -16.72 1.18 6.03
N ARG A 448 -16.30 0.72 7.21
CA ARG A 448 -14.94 0.97 7.73
C ARG A 448 -14.06 -0.25 7.47
N TYR A 449 -13.15 -0.12 6.51
CA TYR A 449 -12.24 -1.17 6.05
C TYR A 449 -10.76 -0.87 6.36
N ARG A 450 -10.50 0.24 7.07
CA ARG A 450 -9.15 0.71 7.45
C ARG A 450 -8.24 0.86 6.23
N HIS A 451 -6.95 0.58 6.35
CA HIS A 451 -5.97 0.71 5.26
C HIS A 451 -6.01 -0.46 4.26
N GLY A 452 -7.20 -0.73 3.74
CA GLY A 452 -7.48 -1.79 2.79
C GLY A 452 -7.16 -1.45 1.32
N GLN A 453 -7.66 -2.26 0.40
CA GLN A 453 -7.58 -2.07 -1.05
C GLN A 453 -8.96 -2.18 -1.69
N VAL A 454 -9.13 -1.54 -2.86
CA VAL A 454 -10.38 -1.55 -3.64
C VAL A 454 -10.08 -2.03 -5.07
N LEU A 455 -10.85 -3.00 -5.55
CA LEU A 455 -10.87 -3.44 -6.95
C LEU A 455 -12.31 -3.40 -7.46
N GLY A 456 -12.58 -2.65 -8.51
CA GLY A 456 -13.88 -2.67 -9.19
C GLY A 456 -13.99 -3.86 -10.14
N VAL A 457 -15.12 -4.56 -10.11
CA VAL A 457 -15.40 -5.73 -10.97
C VAL A 457 -16.85 -5.62 -11.44
N GLY A 458 -17.06 -5.25 -12.70
CA GLY A 458 -18.40 -5.01 -13.24
C GLY A 458 -19.15 -3.95 -12.44
N ASP A 459 -20.25 -4.36 -11.81
CA ASP A 459 -21.13 -3.52 -11.00
C ASP A 459 -20.86 -3.57 -9.48
N VAL A 460 -19.79 -4.23 -9.05
CA VAL A 460 -19.40 -4.34 -7.65
C VAL A 460 -17.96 -3.88 -7.40
N LEU A 461 -17.66 -3.67 -6.12
CA LEU A 461 -16.33 -3.44 -5.57
C LEU A 461 -15.97 -4.64 -4.70
N LEU A 462 -14.78 -5.20 -4.89
CA LEU A 462 -14.13 -6.06 -3.92
C LEU A 462 -13.26 -5.18 -3.02
N VAL A 463 -13.66 -5.06 -1.76
CA VAL A 463 -12.96 -4.27 -0.75
C VAL A 463 -12.25 -5.21 0.21
N GLN A 464 -10.93 -5.24 0.14
CA GLN A 464 -10.11 -5.98 1.09
C GLN A 464 -9.78 -5.09 2.28
N ALA A 465 -10.29 -5.41 3.46
CA ALA A 465 -10.01 -4.68 4.68
C ALA A 465 -8.60 -4.99 5.23
N GLU A 466 -8.07 -4.08 6.05
CA GLU A 466 -6.73 -4.22 6.64
C GLU A 466 -6.60 -5.48 7.52
N ASP A 467 -7.69 -5.95 8.13
CA ASP A 467 -7.69 -7.16 8.97
C ASP A 467 -7.83 -8.46 8.18
N GLY A 468 -7.96 -8.38 6.85
CA GLY A 468 -7.97 -9.53 5.95
C GLY A 468 -9.37 -9.99 5.50
N GLN A 469 -10.45 -9.33 5.92
CA GLN A 469 -11.77 -9.56 5.36
C GLN A 469 -11.84 -9.06 3.91
N ILE A 470 -12.51 -9.78 3.02
CA ILE A 470 -12.87 -9.29 1.68
C ILE A 470 -14.39 -9.14 1.64
N VAL A 471 -14.85 -7.94 1.32
CA VAL A 471 -16.26 -7.56 1.30
C VAL A 471 -16.65 -7.18 -0.12
N MET A 472 -17.72 -7.78 -0.62
CA MET A 472 -18.36 -7.36 -1.86
C MET A 472 -19.32 -6.20 -1.54
N VAL A 473 -19.14 -5.08 -2.23
CA VAL A 473 -19.96 -3.87 -2.06
C VAL A 473 -20.52 -3.48 -3.42
N ALA A 474 -21.81 -3.12 -3.51
CA ALA A 474 -22.37 -2.61 -4.75
C ALA A 474 -21.66 -1.31 -5.18
N ALA A 475 -21.30 -1.18 -6.45
CA ALA A 475 -20.71 0.04 -7.02
C ALA A 475 -21.81 1.08 -7.35
N SER A 476 -22.65 1.41 -6.36
CA SER A 476 -23.78 2.33 -6.51
C SER A 476 -23.52 3.70 -5.89
N PRO A 477 -23.83 4.80 -6.60
CA PRO A 477 -23.76 6.14 -6.03
C PRO A 477 -24.90 6.44 -5.05
N ASP A 478 -25.98 5.66 -5.03
CA ASP A 478 -27.17 5.97 -4.23
C ASP A 478 -26.97 5.64 -2.75
N ALA A 479 -26.34 4.49 -2.46
CA ALA A 479 -26.07 4.06 -1.10
C ALA A 479 -24.90 3.08 -1.04
N HIS A 480 -24.27 3.01 0.14
CA HIS A 480 -23.37 1.93 0.49
C HIS A 480 -24.19 0.67 0.81
N GLN A 481 -23.91 -0.42 0.10
CA GLN A 481 -24.58 -1.71 0.29
C GLN A 481 -23.56 -2.84 0.19
N GLU A 482 -23.36 -3.55 1.31
CA GLU A 482 -22.59 -4.80 1.34
C GLU A 482 -23.46 -5.95 0.83
N LEU A 483 -22.92 -6.74 -0.09
CA LEU A 483 -23.60 -7.88 -0.74
C LEU A 483 -23.13 -9.23 -0.18
N GLY A 484 -22.00 -9.24 0.53
CA GLY A 484 -21.47 -10.41 1.22
C GLY A 484 -20.02 -10.22 1.59
N SER A 485 -19.47 -11.13 2.40
CA SER A 485 -18.06 -11.07 2.79
C SER A 485 -17.47 -12.44 3.13
N ILE A 486 -16.15 -12.52 3.08
CA ILE A 486 -15.37 -13.69 3.50
C ILE A 486 -14.20 -13.26 4.40
N PRO A 487 -13.86 -14.03 5.46
CA PRO A 487 -12.66 -13.82 6.26
C PRO A 487 -11.44 -14.41 5.52
N ALA A 488 -11.03 -13.76 4.42
CA ALA A 488 -10.05 -14.33 3.50
C ALA A 488 -8.66 -14.52 4.13
N LEU A 489 -8.21 -13.58 4.95
CA LEU A 489 -6.86 -13.53 5.53
C LEU A 489 -6.95 -13.21 7.03
N ALA A 490 -5.94 -13.62 7.81
CA ALA A 490 -5.93 -13.53 9.28
C ALA A 490 -4.85 -12.58 9.85
N SER A 491 -4.10 -11.89 8.99
CA SER A 491 -3.08 -10.90 9.36
C SER A 491 -3.36 -9.55 8.68
N ARG A 492 -2.58 -8.55 9.06
CA ARG A 492 -2.61 -7.21 8.46
C ARG A 492 -2.38 -7.32 6.96
N THR A 493 -3.26 -6.72 6.17
CA THR A 493 -3.26 -6.87 4.72
C THR A 493 -3.27 -5.51 4.03
N TRP A 494 -2.20 -5.20 3.29
CA TRP A 494 -2.07 -3.99 2.47
C TRP A 494 -1.87 -4.30 0.98
N ASN A 495 -1.86 -5.58 0.61
CA ASN A 495 -1.56 -6.08 -0.73
C ASN A 495 -2.74 -5.83 -1.68
N ASN A 496 -2.47 -5.51 -2.95
CA ASN A 496 -3.53 -5.38 -3.96
C ASN A 496 -4.12 -6.74 -4.31
N LEU A 497 -5.42 -6.76 -4.61
CA LEU A 497 -6.13 -7.95 -5.08
C LEU A 497 -5.71 -8.32 -6.51
N CYS A 498 -5.80 -9.61 -6.84
CA CYS A 498 -5.59 -10.13 -8.18
C CYS A 498 -6.76 -11.06 -8.55
N LEU A 499 -7.48 -10.74 -9.62
CA LEU A 499 -8.59 -11.56 -10.12
C LEU A 499 -8.19 -12.15 -11.48
N HIS A 500 -7.87 -13.45 -11.48
CA HIS A 500 -7.51 -14.21 -12.68
C HIS A 500 -8.69 -15.11 -13.09
N GLY A 501 -9.46 -14.66 -14.08
CA GLY A 501 -10.74 -15.27 -14.45
C GLY A 501 -11.68 -15.30 -13.25
N ARG A 502 -11.96 -16.50 -12.74
CA ARG A 502 -12.79 -16.72 -11.54
C ARG A 502 -11.99 -16.89 -10.25
N TYR A 503 -10.67 -16.83 -10.31
CA TYR A 503 -9.79 -17.07 -9.17
C TYR A 503 -9.35 -15.74 -8.57
N LEU A 504 -9.83 -15.46 -7.36
CA LEU A 504 -9.38 -14.33 -6.55
C LEU A 504 -8.18 -14.77 -5.71
N LEU A 505 -7.02 -14.24 -6.07
CA LEU A 505 -5.77 -14.40 -5.34
C LEU A 505 -5.60 -13.23 -4.38
N ALA A 506 -5.37 -13.54 -3.11
CA ALA A 506 -5.06 -12.55 -2.08
C ALA A 506 -3.92 -13.06 -1.20
N ARG A 507 -3.18 -12.13 -0.60
CA ARG A 507 -2.11 -12.46 0.35
C ARG A 507 -1.90 -11.33 1.33
N ASN A 508 -1.26 -11.65 2.44
CA ASN A 508 -0.70 -10.70 3.38
C ASN A 508 0.80 -10.98 3.60
N ASP A 509 1.33 -10.56 4.74
CA ASP A 509 2.73 -10.75 5.14
C ASP A 509 3.06 -12.14 5.70
N VAL A 510 2.09 -13.06 5.79
CA VAL A 510 2.27 -14.40 6.38
C VAL A 510 1.63 -15.55 5.61
N GLU A 511 0.55 -15.31 4.87
CA GLU A 511 -0.19 -16.32 4.10
C GLU A 511 -0.71 -15.79 2.76
N ALA A 512 -0.96 -16.72 1.84
CA ALA A 512 -1.63 -16.49 0.56
C ALA A 512 -2.81 -17.45 0.41
N VAL A 513 -3.84 -17.00 -0.30
CA VAL A 513 -5.09 -17.70 -0.53
C VAL A 513 -5.55 -17.57 -1.98
N CYS A 514 -6.28 -18.58 -2.45
CA CYS A 514 -7.03 -18.52 -3.70
C CYS A 514 -8.47 -18.93 -3.44
N TYR A 515 -9.40 -18.06 -3.82
CA TYR A 515 -10.83 -18.34 -3.82
C TYR A 515 -11.33 -18.49 -5.24
N GLU A 516 -12.17 -19.49 -5.47
CA GLU A 516 -12.99 -19.58 -6.69
C GLU A 516 -14.30 -18.82 -6.44
N ILE A 517 -14.57 -17.83 -7.29
CA ILE A 517 -15.76 -16.96 -7.22
C ILE A 517 -16.69 -17.27 -8.40
N THR A 518 -17.99 -17.27 -8.15
CA THR A 518 -19.00 -17.43 -9.20
C THR A 518 -19.10 -16.16 -10.06
N LEU A 519 -19.07 -16.33 -11.38
CA LEU A 519 -19.23 -15.27 -12.38
C LEU A 519 -20.70 -15.12 -12.80
#